data_AF-F1VXD8-F1
#
_entry.id   AF-F1VXD8-F1
#
_cell.length_a   1.000
_cell.length_b   1.000
_cell.length_c   1.000
_cell.angle_alpha   90.00
_cell.angle_beta   90.00
_cell.angle_gamma   90.00
#
_symmetry.space_group_name_H-M   'P 1'
#
loop_
_entity.id
_entity.type
_entity.pdbx_description
1 polymer ?
#
loop_
_entity_poly.entity_id
_entity_poly.type
_entity_poly.pdbx_seq_one_letter_code
_entity_poly.pdbx_strand_id
1 'polypeptide(L)'
;MNMDRWGVHWSHRRVVLRFARDKKGVAVALHQAAVRQLATRLDNAVLAYENTHGTLWCEQHRLHGQRSDFFLDGPDLLSGDSAGRHFYQLVRNLPLSGYERSFKLRADQLISGRFLVGLPVAVMAAADIDYLASRLEAPAPYRAALGAALAQAQYLHVGFEPDGGQTICKMYLEFAEGNSDRQPLYVGYKWDPADAQQRAISHYVSAPLPDTLALADDVARTGLEDIIALATRRVPRSALRYVDVTDLDTQRVSFDINLYPAGLRVRDVQPMLLGMQRYFSIPEKEMAALIARTADAVVGHVAGGTDRHGRAFVTIYHAHPASLMAA
;
A
#
# COMPACT_ATOMS: atom_id res chain seq x y z
N MET A 1 13.64 24.99 12.85
CA MET A 1 14.55 24.17 13.69
C MET A 1 14.11 22.74 13.44
N ASN A 2 14.89 21.92 12.72
CA ASN A 2 14.43 20.57 12.36
C ASN A 2 14.66 19.64 13.55
N MET A 3 13.57 19.14 14.15
CA MET A 3 13.62 17.91 14.95
C MET A 3 13.99 16.77 14.01
N ASP A 4 14.84 15.85 14.45
CA ASP A 4 14.94 14.57 13.76
C ASP A 4 13.69 13.72 14.05
N ARG A 5 13.56 12.58 13.34
CA ARG A 5 12.47 11.62 13.52
C ARG A 5 12.38 10.98 14.92
N TRP A 6 13.36 11.24 15.79
CA TRP A 6 13.37 10.79 17.18
C TRP A 6 12.93 11.87 18.16
N GLY A 7 12.49 13.03 17.65
CA GLY A 7 12.15 14.19 18.45
C GLY A 7 13.38 14.85 19.11
N VAL A 8 14.59 14.51 18.66
CA VAL A 8 15.83 15.01 19.21
C VAL A 8 16.25 16.28 18.47
N HIS A 9 16.49 17.34 19.25
CA HIS A 9 17.12 18.54 18.75
C HIS A 9 18.63 18.34 18.64
N TRP A 10 19.14 18.13 17.43
CA TRP A 10 20.56 18.23 17.17
C TRP A 10 20.95 19.69 16.92
N SER A 11 21.73 20.27 17.84
CA SER A 11 22.41 21.54 17.57
C SER A 11 23.87 21.24 17.19
N HIS A 12 24.27 21.63 15.98
CA HIS A 12 25.65 21.48 15.50
C HIS A 12 26.66 22.37 16.24
N ARG A 13 26.21 23.19 17.19
CA ARG A 13 27.07 24.19 17.84
C ARG A 13 28.00 23.58 18.89
N ARG A 14 27.62 22.47 19.56
CA ARG A 14 28.48 21.70 20.48
C ARG A 14 27.98 20.25 20.64
N VAL A 15 28.53 19.30 19.88
CA VAL A 15 28.36 17.88 20.21
C VAL A 15 29.47 17.49 21.17
N VAL A 16 29.08 17.06 22.37
CA VAL A 16 30.00 16.60 23.41
C VAL A 16 29.79 15.11 23.60
N LEU A 17 30.76 14.29 23.19
CA LEU A 17 30.76 12.87 23.53
C LEU A 17 31.21 12.73 24.98
N ARG A 18 30.35 12.13 25.81
CA ARG A 18 30.65 11.81 27.20
C ARG A 18 31.02 10.35 27.30
N PHE A 19 32.27 10.07 27.65
CA PHE A 19 32.73 8.73 27.96
C PHE A 19 32.79 8.60 29.47
N ALA A 20 32.02 7.69 30.05
CA ALA A 20 32.03 7.45 31.49
C ALA A 20 32.39 6.01 31.78
N ARG A 21 33.35 5.81 32.69
CA ARG A 21 33.60 4.53 33.36
C ARG A 21 33.72 4.83 34.85
N ASP A 22 32.95 4.12 35.66
CA ASP A 22 33.00 4.20 37.13
C ASP A 22 32.90 5.63 37.70
N LYS A 23 31.83 6.34 37.34
CA LYS A 23 31.48 7.72 37.79
C LYS A 23 32.47 8.84 37.40
N LYS A 24 33.57 8.54 36.71
CA LYS A 24 34.45 9.54 36.09
C LYS A 24 34.11 9.69 34.61
N GLY A 25 33.65 10.88 34.22
CA GLY A 25 33.28 11.21 32.85
C GLY A 25 34.31 12.12 32.19
N VAL A 26 34.75 11.79 30.97
CA VAL A 26 35.49 12.70 30.09
C VAL A 26 34.54 13.19 29.00
N ALA A 27 34.56 14.51 28.77
CA ALA A 27 33.77 15.16 27.74
C ALA A 27 34.70 15.64 26.61
N VAL A 28 34.47 15.18 25.38
CA VAL A 28 35.20 15.65 24.19
C VAL A 28 34.27 16.48 23.33
N ALA A 29 34.60 17.76 23.15
CA ALA A 29 33.91 18.63 22.21
C ALA A 29 34.36 18.31 20.79
N LEU A 30 33.42 17.99 19.90
CA LEU A 30 33.72 17.70 18.50
C LEU A 30 33.72 19.00 17.66
N HIS A 31 34.70 19.11 16.75
CA HIS A 31 34.70 20.15 15.73
C HIS A 31 33.51 19.96 14.76
N GLN A 32 32.97 21.04 14.20
CA GLN A 32 31.78 20.99 13.33
C GLN A 32 31.95 20.07 12.12
N ALA A 33 33.16 19.99 11.55
CA ALA A 33 33.47 19.05 10.47
C ALA A 33 33.37 17.58 10.92
N ALA A 34 33.88 17.26 12.12
CA ALA A 34 33.79 15.92 12.69
C ALA A 34 32.33 15.55 13.04
N VAL A 35 31.54 16.51 13.53
CA VAL A 35 30.10 16.31 13.76
C VAL A 35 29.37 15.96 12.46
N ARG A 36 29.63 16.71 11.37
CA ARG A 36 29.04 16.41 10.06
C ARG A 36 29.43 15.01 9.56
N GLN A 37 30.72 14.66 9.65
CA GLN A 37 31.19 13.35 9.22
C GLN A 37 30.59 12.21 10.07
N LEU A 38 30.49 12.40 11.39
CA LEU A 38 29.87 11.43 12.29
C LEU A 38 28.38 11.27 11.97
N ALA A 39 27.65 12.37 11.77
CA ALA A 39 26.24 12.34 11.36
C ALA A 39 26.07 11.54 10.07
N THR A 40 26.82 11.86 9.01
CA THR A 40 26.76 11.11 7.74
C THR A 40 27.08 9.62 7.92
N ARG A 41 28.07 9.27 8.75
CA ARG A 41 28.40 7.84 9.01
C ARG A 41 27.30 7.13 9.79
N LEU A 42 26.70 7.81 10.77
CA LEU A 42 25.58 7.26 11.53
C LEU A 42 24.35 7.08 10.65
N ASP A 43 24.03 8.08 9.82
CA ASP A 43 22.95 8.00 8.84
C ASP A 43 23.16 6.81 7.89
N ASN A 44 24.37 6.64 7.37
CA ASN A 44 24.70 5.50 6.51
C ASN A 44 24.60 4.15 7.24
N ALA A 45 25.01 4.07 8.51
CA ALA A 45 24.91 2.85 9.31
C ALA A 45 23.44 2.50 9.61
N VAL A 46 22.63 3.51 9.96
CA VAL A 46 21.18 3.38 10.15
C VAL A 46 20.53 2.92 8.86
N LEU A 47 20.85 3.54 7.71
CA LEU A 47 20.32 3.13 6.41
C LEU A 47 20.69 1.68 6.06
N ALA A 48 21.94 1.28 6.27
CA ALA A 48 22.37 -0.09 6.02
C ALA A 48 21.63 -1.10 6.92
N TYR A 49 21.40 -0.74 8.19
CA TYR A 49 20.62 -1.54 9.11
C TYR A 49 19.15 -1.64 8.67
N GLU A 50 18.50 -0.52 8.37
CA GLU A 50 17.09 -0.47 7.97
C GLU A 50 16.80 -1.21 6.67
N ASN A 51 17.72 -1.16 5.71
CA ASN A 51 17.59 -1.93 4.48
C ASN A 51 17.61 -3.45 4.71
N THR A 52 18.24 -3.90 5.80
CA THR A 52 18.43 -5.33 6.12
C THR A 52 17.38 -5.83 7.10
N HIS A 53 16.98 -5.00 8.06
CA HIS A 53 16.18 -5.40 9.21
C HIS A 53 14.82 -4.67 9.30
N GLY A 54 14.58 -3.73 8.39
CA GLY A 54 13.42 -2.86 8.34
C GLY A 54 13.59 -1.57 9.15
N THR A 55 12.68 -0.62 8.92
CA THR A 55 12.75 0.74 9.50
C THR A 55 12.86 0.71 11.02
N LEU A 56 13.77 1.53 11.57
CA LEU A 56 13.91 1.77 13.00
C LEU A 56 12.86 2.82 13.38
N TRP A 57 11.69 2.36 13.82
CA TRP A 57 10.60 3.25 14.23
C TRP A 57 10.54 3.44 15.75
N CYS A 58 10.85 2.39 16.54
CA CYS A 58 11.06 2.42 18.00
C CYS A 58 11.31 0.98 18.51
N GLU A 59 12.05 0.80 19.62
CA GLU A 59 12.39 -0.53 20.18
C GLU A 59 11.16 -1.36 20.59
N GLN A 60 10.01 -0.73 20.89
CA GLN A 60 8.75 -1.42 21.22
C GLN A 60 8.09 -2.10 20.00
N HIS A 61 8.53 -1.79 18.77
CA HIS A 61 7.88 -2.29 17.53
C HIS A 61 8.42 -3.60 16.97
N ARG A 62 9.38 -4.25 17.65
CA ARG A 62 9.84 -5.59 17.26
C ARG A 62 8.71 -6.63 17.24
N LEU A 63 7.69 -6.45 18.09
CA LEU A 63 6.46 -7.26 18.12
C LEU A 63 5.53 -6.97 16.92
N HIS A 64 5.49 -5.72 16.43
CA HIS A 64 4.74 -5.35 15.23
C HIS A 64 5.37 -5.96 13.98
N GLY A 65 6.71 -5.93 13.87
CA GLY A 65 7.44 -6.56 12.76
C GLY A 65 7.19 -8.07 12.62
N GLN A 66 7.12 -8.81 13.73
CA GLN A 66 6.80 -10.25 13.73
C GLN A 66 5.40 -10.56 13.20
N ARG A 67 4.42 -9.69 13.46
CA ARG A 67 3.06 -9.81 12.91
C ARG A 67 3.06 -9.53 11.41
N SER A 68 3.76 -8.49 10.98
CA SER A 68 3.94 -8.17 9.57
C SER A 68 4.57 -9.34 8.81
N ASP A 69 5.67 -9.92 9.31
CA ASP A 69 6.32 -11.09 8.71
C ASP A 69 5.33 -12.25 8.52
N PHE A 70 4.47 -12.56 9.51
CA PHE A 70 3.44 -13.59 9.37
C PHE A 70 2.43 -13.32 8.22
N PHE A 71 2.08 -12.06 7.98
CA PHE A 71 1.16 -11.68 6.91
C PHE A 71 1.86 -11.53 5.54
N LEU A 72 3.17 -11.26 5.55
CA LEU A 72 3.97 -10.89 4.39
C LEU A 72 4.92 -11.98 3.88
N ASP A 73 5.12 -13.08 4.63
CA ASP A 73 5.84 -14.31 4.21
C ASP A 73 5.11 -15.13 3.13
N GLY A 74 4.44 -14.44 2.20
CA GLY A 74 3.98 -15.03 0.97
C GLY A 74 5.16 -15.31 0.02
N PRO A 75 5.30 -16.52 -0.55
CA PRO A 75 6.40 -16.86 -1.45
C PRO A 75 6.55 -15.92 -2.66
N ASP A 76 5.51 -15.17 -3.05
CA ASP A 76 5.55 -14.25 -4.20
C ASP A 76 6.27 -12.92 -3.92
N LEU A 77 6.32 -12.43 -2.67
CA LEU A 77 7.07 -11.21 -2.32
C LEU A 77 8.58 -11.47 -2.19
N LEU A 78 8.93 -12.71 -1.84
CA LEU A 78 10.31 -13.13 -1.65
C LEU A 78 10.91 -13.75 -2.92
N SER A 79 10.09 -14.16 -3.90
CA SER A 79 10.56 -14.73 -5.16
C SER A 79 10.85 -13.65 -6.21
N GLY A 80 12.04 -13.06 -6.11
CA GLY A 80 12.71 -12.44 -7.26
C GLY A 80 12.58 -10.92 -7.42
N ASP A 81 11.58 -10.27 -6.82
CA ASP A 81 11.45 -8.81 -6.91
C ASP A 81 12.18 -8.10 -5.77
N SER A 82 13.39 -7.61 -6.05
CA SER A 82 14.18 -6.84 -5.08
C SER A 82 13.50 -5.54 -4.65
N ALA A 83 12.69 -4.91 -5.51
CA ALA A 83 11.98 -3.68 -5.19
C ALA A 83 10.82 -3.94 -4.22
N GLY A 84 10.04 -5.00 -4.47
CA GLY A 84 8.99 -5.44 -3.55
C GLY A 84 9.52 -5.79 -2.16
N ARG A 85 10.67 -6.48 -2.11
CA ARG A 85 11.36 -6.77 -0.85
C ARG A 85 11.87 -5.52 -0.14
N HIS A 86 12.45 -4.57 -0.88
CA HIS A 86 12.91 -3.32 -0.30
C HIS A 86 11.74 -2.52 0.31
N PHE A 87 10.64 -2.40 -0.44
CA PHE A 87 9.41 -1.78 0.03
C PHE A 87 8.91 -2.45 1.30
N TYR A 88 8.88 -3.78 1.30
CA TYR A 88 8.48 -4.55 2.46
C TYR A 88 9.31 -4.20 3.70
N GLN A 89 10.64 -4.17 3.58
CA GLN A 89 11.51 -3.80 4.69
C GLN A 89 11.21 -2.39 5.23
N LEU A 90 10.89 -1.43 4.36
CA LEU A 90 10.54 -0.07 4.77
C LEU A 90 9.27 -0.02 5.62
N VAL A 91 8.26 -0.85 5.32
CA VAL A 91 6.94 -0.76 5.97
C VAL A 91 6.70 -1.77 7.07
N ARG A 92 7.45 -2.88 7.13
CA ARG A 92 7.12 -4.02 8.03
C ARG A 92 7.15 -3.71 9.53
N ASN A 93 7.95 -2.73 9.94
CA ASN A 93 8.09 -2.33 11.35
C ASN A 93 7.16 -1.16 11.73
N LEU A 94 6.34 -0.67 10.80
CA LEU A 94 5.37 0.38 11.07
C LEU A 94 4.17 -0.16 11.87
N PRO A 95 3.42 0.70 12.59
CA PRO A 95 2.21 0.32 13.30
C PRO A 95 1.05 0.07 12.32
N LEU A 96 1.11 -1.04 11.60
CA LEU A 96 0.11 -1.39 10.58
C LEU A 96 -1.24 -1.70 11.23
N SER A 97 -2.32 -1.15 10.66
CA SER A 97 -3.72 -1.43 10.99
C SER A 97 -4.42 -2.32 9.97
N GLY A 98 -3.84 -2.51 8.80
CA GLY A 98 -4.41 -3.34 7.74
C GLY A 98 -3.37 -3.85 6.77
N TYR A 99 -3.63 -5.03 6.21
CA TYR A 99 -2.79 -5.65 5.20
C TYR A 99 -3.65 -6.37 4.16
N GLU A 100 -3.42 -6.04 2.90
CA GLU A 100 -4.12 -6.67 1.78
C GLU A 100 -3.14 -7.05 0.68
N ARG A 101 -3.36 -8.23 0.09
CA ARG A 101 -2.73 -8.66 -1.15
C ARG A 101 -3.71 -8.50 -2.28
N SER A 102 -3.20 -8.41 -3.50
CA SER A 102 -4.06 -8.43 -4.66
C SER A 102 -3.39 -9.04 -5.87
N PHE A 103 -4.22 -9.43 -6.82
CA PHE A 103 -3.80 -9.75 -8.17
C PHE A 103 -4.67 -8.98 -9.17
N LYS A 104 -4.09 -8.67 -10.33
CA LYS A 104 -4.76 -7.94 -11.41
C LYS A 104 -4.66 -8.73 -12.71
N LEU A 105 -5.79 -8.87 -13.36
CA LEU A 105 -5.92 -9.43 -14.71
C LEU A 105 -6.03 -8.26 -15.68
N ARG A 106 -5.22 -8.29 -16.73
CA ARG A 106 -5.34 -7.46 -17.94
C ARG A 106 -4.90 -8.29 -19.13
N ALA A 107 -5.08 -7.79 -20.35
CA ALA A 107 -4.73 -8.52 -21.57
C ALA A 107 -3.32 -9.12 -21.48
N ASP A 108 -3.24 -10.44 -21.63
CA ASP A 108 -2.06 -11.30 -21.62
C ASP A 108 -1.22 -11.27 -20.33
N GLN A 109 -1.72 -10.68 -19.25
CA GLN A 109 -0.91 -10.40 -18.06
C GLN A 109 -1.67 -10.60 -16.75
N LEU A 110 -1.13 -11.50 -15.93
CA LEU A 110 -1.51 -11.67 -14.54
C LEU A 110 -0.46 -10.98 -13.66
N ILE A 111 -0.85 -9.89 -13.03
CA ILE A 111 0.00 -9.16 -12.11
C ILE A 111 -0.31 -9.61 -10.68
N SER A 112 0.57 -10.44 -10.12
CA SER A 112 0.56 -10.85 -8.71
C SER A 112 1.61 -10.10 -7.90
N GLY A 113 1.73 -10.39 -6.59
CA GLY A 113 2.74 -9.76 -5.73
C GLY A 113 2.40 -8.33 -5.31
N ARG A 114 1.21 -7.85 -5.65
CA ARG A 114 0.70 -6.54 -5.24
C ARG A 114 0.27 -6.60 -3.78
N PHE A 115 0.54 -5.53 -3.04
CA PHE A 115 0.06 -5.39 -1.67
C PHE A 115 -0.21 -3.94 -1.30
N LEU A 116 -1.01 -3.77 -0.26
CA LEU A 116 -1.36 -2.50 0.35
C LEU A 116 -1.28 -2.67 1.87
N VAL A 117 -0.63 -1.73 2.55
CA VAL A 117 -0.60 -1.69 4.00
C VAL A 117 -1.23 -0.40 4.49
N GLY A 118 -2.10 -0.49 5.49
CA GLY A 118 -2.75 0.65 6.11
C GLY A 118 -2.14 0.95 7.48
N LEU A 119 -2.07 2.22 7.84
CA LEU A 119 -1.68 2.66 9.18
C LEU A 119 -2.39 3.96 9.58
N PRO A 120 -2.74 4.14 10.86
CA PRO A 120 -3.40 5.35 11.32
C PRO A 120 -2.42 6.53 11.28
N VAL A 121 -2.83 7.66 10.73
CA VAL A 121 -1.97 8.86 10.67
C VAL A 121 -1.66 9.40 12.06
N ALA A 122 -2.60 9.25 13.01
CA ALA A 122 -2.48 9.75 14.37
C ALA A 122 -1.29 9.20 15.17
N VAL A 123 -0.70 8.07 14.75
CA VAL A 123 0.45 7.45 15.43
C VAL A 123 1.79 7.78 14.76
N MET A 124 1.80 8.64 13.74
CA MET A 124 3.01 9.05 13.01
C MET A 124 3.22 10.55 13.07
N ALA A 125 4.47 11.00 13.17
CA ALA A 125 4.77 12.40 12.91
C ALA A 125 4.75 12.67 11.40
N ALA A 126 4.39 13.90 11.00
CA ALA A 126 4.42 14.30 9.59
C ALA A 126 5.82 14.14 8.96
N ALA A 127 6.88 14.37 9.74
CA ALA A 127 8.27 14.18 9.31
C ALA A 127 8.57 12.72 8.96
N ASP A 128 7.91 11.77 9.63
CA ASP A 128 8.15 10.36 9.38
C ASP A 128 7.43 9.86 8.12
N ILE A 129 6.24 10.40 7.84
CA ILE A 129 5.52 10.14 6.60
C ILE A 129 6.27 10.72 5.42
N ASP A 130 6.80 11.94 5.55
CA ASP A 130 7.67 12.54 4.54
C ASP A 130 8.96 11.73 4.34
N TYR A 131 9.56 11.23 5.42
CA TYR A 131 10.69 10.31 5.35
C TYR A 131 10.33 9.04 4.57
N LEU A 132 9.22 8.37 4.91
CA LEU A 132 8.76 7.17 4.21
C LEU A 132 8.52 7.46 2.72
N ALA A 133 7.81 8.54 2.39
CA ALA A 133 7.57 8.95 1.01
C ALA A 133 8.89 9.20 0.26
N SER A 134 9.85 9.86 0.90
CA SER A 134 11.19 10.06 0.35
C SER A 134 11.95 8.77 0.11
N ARG A 135 11.85 7.78 1.02
CA ARG A 135 12.51 6.47 0.87
C ARG A 135 11.89 5.62 -0.24
N LEU A 136 10.63 5.89 -0.57
CA LEU A 136 9.92 5.30 -1.69
C LEU A 136 10.10 6.11 -2.98
N GLU A 137 11.01 7.08 -3.01
CA GLU A 137 11.30 7.95 -4.16
C GLU A 137 10.08 8.74 -4.65
N ALA A 138 9.17 9.11 -3.74
CA ALA A 138 8.01 9.94 -4.09
C ALA A 138 8.46 11.31 -4.62
N PRO A 139 7.92 11.78 -5.76
CA PRO A 139 8.26 13.09 -6.31
C PRO A 139 8.00 14.22 -5.29
N ALA A 140 8.86 15.24 -5.28
CA ALA A 140 8.73 16.37 -4.35
C ALA A 140 7.33 17.04 -4.36
N PRO A 141 6.65 17.23 -5.52
CA PRO A 141 5.27 17.74 -5.53
C PRO A 141 4.27 16.83 -4.79
N TYR A 142 4.45 15.51 -4.84
CA TYR A 142 3.58 14.56 -4.14
C TYR A 142 3.84 14.59 -2.64
N ARG A 143 5.10 14.68 -2.22
CA ARG A 143 5.46 14.84 -0.80
C ARG A 143 4.85 16.11 -0.21
N ALA A 144 4.94 17.23 -0.93
CA ALA A 144 4.31 18.49 -0.52
C ALA A 144 2.78 18.36 -0.42
N ALA A 145 2.14 17.74 -1.41
CA ALA A 145 0.69 17.53 -1.42
C ALA A 145 0.22 16.58 -0.29
N LEU A 146 0.95 15.48 -0.05
CA LEU A 146 0.73 14.57 1.06
C LEU A 146 0.79 15.32 2.40
N GLY A 147 1.85 16.11 2.63
CA GLY A 147 2.00 16.89 3.86
C GLY A 147 0.87 17.89 4.08
N ALA A 148 0.38 18.55 3.02
CA ALA A 148 -0.73 19.49 3.11
C ALA A 148 -2.08 18.82 3.42
N ALA A 149 -2.31 17.62 2.90
CA ALA A 149 -3.56 16.88 3.10
C ALA A 149 -3.56 16.03 4.40
N LEU A 150 -2.38 15.80 5.00
CA LEU A 150 -2.21 14.87 6.10
C LEU A 150 -3.06 15.19 7.33
N ALA A 151 -3.25 16.48 7.65
CA ALA A 151 -4.03 16.91 8.82
C ALA A 151 -5.52 16.52 8.75
N GLN A 152 -6.02 16.20 7.55
CA GLN A 152 -7.41 15.78 7.33
C GLN A 152 -7.55 14.26 7.20
N ALA A 153 -6.43 13.54 7.05
CA ALA A 153 -6.43 12.11 6.81
C ALA A 153 -6.52 11.32 8.14
N GLN A 154 -7.29 10.24 8.13
CA GLN A 154 -7.38 9.29 9.24
C GLN A 154 -6.36 8.15 9.08
N TYR A 155 -6.22 7.65 7.85
CA TYR A 155 -5.30 6.58 7.51
C TYR A 155 -4.41 6.96 6.34
N LEU A 156 -3.18 6.45 6.39
CA LEU A 156 -2.26 6.39 5.27
C LEU A 156 -2.23 4.94 4.81
N HIS A 157 -2.40 4.72 3.51
CA HIS A 157 -2.17 3.41 2.89
C HIS A 157 -0.97 3.50 1.96
N VAL A 158 -0.07 2.52 2.03
CA VAL A 158 1.15 2.47 1.25
C VAL A 158 1.12 1.18 0.42
N GLY A 159 1.18 1.31 -0.90
CA GLY A 159 0.94 0.21 -1.83
C GLY A 159 2.09 0.00 -2.80
N PHE A 160 2.25 -1.25 -3.20
CA PHE A 160 3.25 -1.71 -4.16
C PHE A 160 2.59 -2.54 -5.26
N GLU A 161 3.01 -2.33 -6.50
CA GLU A 161 2.58 -3.12 -7.65
C GLU A 161 3.76 -3.34 -8.62
N PRO A 162 4.19 -4.59 -8.85
CA PRO A 162 5.12 -4.89 -9.93
C PRO A 162 4.34 -4.82 -11.26
N ASP A 163 4.85 -4.10 -12.25
CA ASP A 163 4.14 -3.91 -13.52
C ASP A 163 5.05 -4.13 -14.74
N GLY A 164 5.22 -5.40 -15.16
CA GLY A 164 5.84 -5.73 -16.44
C GLY A 164 7.26 -5.17 -16.66
N GLY A 165 8.04 -5.02 -15.58
CA GLY A 165 9.37 -4.41 -15.58
C GLY A 165 9.43 -3.01 -14.94
N GLN A 166 8.28 -2.39 -14.70
CA GLN A 166 8.14 -1.19 -13.88
C GLN A 166 7.74 -1.54 -12.45
N THR A 167 7.90 -0.58 -11.55
CA THR A 167 7.41 -0.66 -10.17
C THR A 167 6.50 0.52 -9.92
N ILE A 168 5.27 0.28 -9.48
CA ILE A 168 4.36 1.35 -9.09
C ILE A 168 4.24 1.39 -7.57
N CYS A 169 4.79 2.46 -6.99
CA CYS A 169 4.60 2.83 -5.60
C CYS A 169 3.35 3.71 -5.46
N LYS A 170 2.66 3.58 -4.33
CA LYS A 170 1.40 4.28 -4.09
C LYS A 170 1.31 4.74 -2.64
N MET A 171 0.75 5.93 -2.44
CA MET A 171 0.32 6.41 -1.14
C MET A 171 -1.11 6.93 -1.25
N TYR A 172 -2.00 6.45 -0.40
CA TYR A 172 -3.38 6.91 -0.31
C TYR A 172 -3.61 7.56 1.03
N LEU A 173 -4.21 8.74 1.02
CA LEU A 173 -4.77 9.35 2.22
C LEU A 173 -6.25 9.03 2.25
N GLU A 174 -6.70 8.38 3.32
CA GLU A 174 -8.11 8.12 3.61
C GLU A 174 -8.64 9.20 4.52
N PHE A 175 -9.81 9.74 4.18
CA PHE A 175 -10.47 10.80 4.95
C PHE A 175 -11.64 10.25 5.75
N ALA A 176 -12.03 11.00 6.79
CA ALA A 176 -13.21 10.68 7.57
C ALA A 176 -14.47 10.65 6.70
N GLU A 177 -15.30 9.64 6.93
CA GLU A 177 -16.62 9.59 6.33
C GLU A 177 -17.52 10.69 6.89
N GLY A 178 -18.20 11.40 6.01
CA GLY A 178 -19.35 12.24 6.31
C GLY A 178 -20.67 11.53 6.06
N ASN A 179 -21.76 12.32 6.12
CA ASN A 179 -23.14 11.85 6.02
C ASN A 179 -23.73 11.96 4.59
N SER A 180 -22.88 12.11 3.57
CA SER A 180 -23.33 12.29 2.18
C SER A 180 -23.28 10.96 1.41
N ASP A 181 -24.27 10.71 0.56
CA ASP A 181 -24.30 9.56 -0.34
C ASP A 181 -23.10 9.54 -1.29
N ARG A 182 -22.59 10.72 -1.67
CA ARG A 182 -21.34 10.88 -2.42
C ARG A 182 -20.34 11.69 -1.62
N GLN A 183 -19.17 11.13 -1.35
CA GLN A 183 -18.14 11.80 -0.58
C GLN A 183 -16.72 11.38 -0.93
N PRO A 184 -15.73 12.31 -0.87
CA PRO A 184 -14.33 11.95 -1.00
C PRO A 184 -13.94 10.96 0.08
N LEU A 185 -13.37 9.83 -0.32
CA LEU A 185 -12.91 8.78 0.59
C LEU A 185 -11.39 8.69 0.58
N TYR A 186 -10.78 8.73 -0.61
CA TYR A 186 -9.32 8.72 -0.75
C TYR A 186 -8.81 9.72 -1.78
N VAL A 187 -7.56 10.15 -1.58
CA VAL A 187 -6.69 10.65 -2.64
C VAL A 187 -5.48 9.73 -2.74
N GLY A 188 -5.23 9.18 -3.93
CA GLY A 188 -4.13 8.29 -4.22
C GLY A 188 -3.06 8.95 -5.08
N TYR A 189 -1.82 8.93 -4.61
CA TYR A 189 -0.63 9.33 -5.35
C TYR A 189 0.08 8.06 -5.83
N LYS A 190 0.33 7.94 -7.14
CA LYS A 190 0.94 6.76 -7.76
C LYS A 190 2.13 7.20 -8.59
N TRP A 191 3.27 6.54 -8.45
CA TRP A 191 4.48 6.90 -9.21
C TRP A 191 5.36 5.67 -9.47
N ASP A 192 6.22 5.79 -10.49
CA ASP A 192 7.34 4.89 -10.70
C ASP A 192 8.61 5.46 -10.04
N PRO A 193 9.24 4.76 -9.06
CA PRO A 193 10.51 5.18 -8.47
C PRO A 193 11.64 5.37 -9.48
N ALA A 194 11.62 4.65 -10.60
CA ALA A 194 12.63 4.74 -11.65
C ALA A 194 12.35 5.86 -12.66
N ASP A 195 11.13 6.41 -12.70
CA ASP A 195 10.70 7.43 -13.64
C ASP A 195 9.72 8.43 -13.01
N ALA A 196 10.25 9.57 -12.57
CA ALA A 196 9.47 10.63 -11.93
C ALA A 196 8.41 11.31 -12.82
N GLN A 197 8.42 11.06 -14.14
CA GLN A 197 7.37 11.53 -15.06
C GLN A 197 6.17 10.58 -15.08
N GLN A 198 6.38 9.30 -14.77
CA GLN A 198 5.29 8.33 -14.66
C GLN A 198 4.63 8.47 -13.29
N ARG A 199 3.62 9.34 -13.24
CA ARG A 199 2.87 9.61 -12.01
C ARG A 199 1.41 9.91 -12.31
N ALA A 200 0.54 9.61 -11.35
CA ALA A 200 -0.89 9.88 -11.43
C ALA A 200 -1.47 10.20 -10.05
N ILE A 201 -2.43 11.12 -10.02
CA ILE A 201 -3.28 11.39 -8.87
C ILE A 201 -4.68 10.86 -9.17
N SER A 202 -5.20 10.04 -8.26
CA SER A 202 -6.54 9.46 -8.35
C SER A 202 -7.42 9.96 -7.20
N HIS A 203 -8.64 10.34 -7.51
CA HIS A 203 -9.68 10.64 -6.52
C HIS A 203 -10.63 9.47 -6.39
N TYR A 204 -10.97 9.15 -5.15
CA TYR A 204 -11.87 8.06 -4.81
C TYR A 204 -13.07 8.65 -4.11
N VAL A 205 -14.25 8.43 -4.68
CA VAL A 205 -15.51 8.96 -4.16
C VAL A 205 -16.41 7.77 -3.81
N SER A 206 -16.74 7.64 -2.52
CA SER A 206 -17.75 6.69 -2.10
C SER A 206 -19.08 7.07 -2.75
N ALA A 207 -19.81 6.08 -3.26
CA ALA A 207 -21.12 6.27 -3.86
C ALA A 207 -21.99 5.00 -3.69
N PRO A 208 -23.31 5.08 -3.90
CA PRO A 208 -24.15 3.90 -3.94
C PRO A 208 -23.73 2.95 -5.08
N LEU A 209 -23.78 1.64 -4.82
CA LEU A 209 -23.45 0.61 -5.81
C LEU A 209 -24.46 0.66 -6.98
N PRO A 210 -24.03 0.91 -8.23
CA PRO A 210 -24.94 1.03 -9.38
C PRO A 210 -25.43 -0.34 -9.84
N ASP A 211 -26.67 -0.42 -10.34
CA ASP A 211 -27.29 -1.67 -10.79
C ASP A 211 -26.49 -2.36 -11.91
N THR A 212 -25.80 -1.57 -12.73
CA THR A 212 -24.89 -2.05 -13.77
C THR A 212 -23.54 -1.35 -13.60
N LEU A 213 -22.46 -2.13 -13.68
CA LEU A 213 -21.11 -1.58 -13.54
C LEU A 213 -20.72 -0.81 -14.80
N ALA A 214 -20.09 0.34 -14.62
CA ALA A 214 -19.57 1.17 -15.71
C ALA A 214 -18.26 0.59 -16.29
N LEU A 215 -18.34 -0.63 -16.83
CA LEU A 215 -17.25 -1.32 -17.50
C LEU A 215 -17.65 -1.62 -18.95
N ALA A 216 -16.88 -1.11 -19.91
CA ALA A 216 -17.20 -1.24 -21.33
C ALA A 216 -17.08 -2.68 -21.85
N ASP A 217 -16.25 -3.51 -21.20
CA ASP A 217 -16.07 -4.89 -21.60
C ASP A 217 -17.10 -5.82 -20.93
N ASP A 218 -17.91 -6.50 -21.76
CA ASP A 218 -19.00 -7.33 -21.28
C ASP A 218 -18.54 -8.56 -20.50
N VAL A 219 -17.44 -9.22 -20.90
CA VAL A 219 -17.01 -10.47 -20.23
C VAL A 219 -16.45 -10.17 -18.85
N ALA A 220 -15.59 -9.16 -18.74
CA ALA A 220 -15.09 -8.70 -17.46
C ALA A 220 -16.22 -8.15 -16.57
N ARG A 221 -17.20 -7.45 -17.17
CA ARG A 221 -18.35 -6.89 -16.45
C ARG A 221 -19.24 -7.99 -15.89
N THR A 222 -19.65 -8.95 -16.71
CA THR A 222 -20.47 -10.09 -16.28
C THR A 222 -19.77 -10.88 -15.18
N GLY A 223 -18.47 -11.15 -15.30
CA GLY A 223 -17.74 -11.87 -14.25
C GLY A 223 -17.71 -11.10 -12.91
N LEU A 224 -17.61 -9.77 -12.93
CA LEU A 224 -17.69 -8.96 -11.71
C LEU A 224 -19.12 -8.88 -11.15
N GLU A 225 -20.13 -8.74 -12.01
CA GLU A 225 -21.54 -8.75 -11.62
C GLU A 225 -21.93 -10.09 -10.98
N ASP A 226 -21.40 -11.21 -11.47
CA ASP A 226 -21.59 -12.54 -10.88
C ASP A 226 -20.95 -12.66 -9.48
N ILE A 227 -19.78 -12.05 -9.27
CA ILE A 227 -19.15 -11.97 -7.93
C ILE A 227 -20.02 -11.14 -6.99
N ILE A 228 -20.54 -10.00 -7.44
CA ILE A 228 -21.44 -9.16 -6.65
C ILE A 228 -22.74 -9.91 -6.34
N ALA A 229 -23.31 -10.63 -7.31
CA ALA A 229 -24.49 -11.45 -7.11
C ALA A 229 -24.24 -12.57 -6.08
N LEU A 230 -23.02 -13.13 -6.05
CA LEU A 230 -22.63 -14.08 -5.00
C LEU A 230 -22.52 -13.42 -3.63
N ALA A 231 -21.99 -12.19 -3.55
CA ALA A 231 -21.92 -11.43 -2.31
C ALA A 231 -23.30 -11.04 -1.77
N THR A 232 -24.21 -10.59 -2.63
CA THR A 232 -25.57 -10.16 -2.24
C THR A 232 -26.49 -11.31 -1.82
N ARG A 233 -26.11 -12.56 -2.11
CA ARG A 233 -26.75 -13.75 -1.50
C ARG A 233 -26.42 -13.91 -0.01
N ARG A 234 -25.35 -13.27 0.49
CA ARG A 234 -24.89 -13.39 1.88
C ARG A 234 -25.17 -12.16 2.72
N VAL A 235 -25.13 -10.97 2.12
CA VAL A 235 -25.34 -9.68 2.79
C VAL A 235 -26.23 -8.76 1.95
N PRO A 236 -26.95 -7.82 2.57
CA PRO A 236 -27.70 -6.83 1.81
C PRO A 236 -26.75 -5.99 0.93
N ARG A 237 -27.25 -5.57 -0.24
CA ARG A 237 -26.48 -4.75 -1.19
C ARG A 237 -25.93 -3.46 -0.58
N SER A 238 -26.63 -2.87 0.38
CA SER A 238 -26.20 -1.68 1.12
C SER A 238 -24.97 -1.91 2.01
N ALA A 239 -24.62 -3.17 2.32
CA ALA A 239 -23.38 -3.49 3.02
C ALA A 239 -22.16 -3.49 2.10
N LEU A 240 -22.36 -3.49 0.77
CA LEU A 240 -21.26 -3.48 -0.20
C LEU A 240 -20.95 -2.02 -0.57
N ARG A 241 -19.85 -1.50 -0.04
CA ARG A 241 -19.42 -0.13 -0.35
C ARG A 241 -18.84 -0.06 -1.75
N TYR A 242 -19.34 0.87 -2.56
CA TYR A 242 -18.82 1.15 -3.90
C TYR A 242 -18.07 2.48 -3.91
N VAL A 243 -16.97 2.52 -4.67
CA VAL A 243 -16.10 3.67 -4.78
C VAL A 243 -15.83 3.94 -6.27
N ASP A 244 -16.24 5.11 -6.74
CA ASP A 244 -15.86 5.65 -8.05
C ASP A 244 -14.42 6.15 -7.99
N VAL A 245 -13.63 5.84 -9.02
CA VAL A 245 -12.23 6.24 -9.13
C VAL A 245 -11.98 6.98 -10.43
N THR A 246 -11.50 8.21 -10.32
CA THR A 246 -11.10 9.05 -11.45
C THR A 246 -9.66 9.51 -11.30
N ASP A 247 -8.92 9.52 -12.41
CA ASP A 247 -7.56 10.06 -12.46
C ASP A 247 -7.62 11.51 -12.98
N LEU A 248 -6.95 12.46 -12.34
CA LEU A 248 -7.01 13.89 -12.74
C LEU A 248 -6.48 14.13 -14.16
N ASP A 249 -5.48 13.36 -14.56
CA ASP A 249 -4.70 13.60 -15.77
C ASP A 249 -5.06 12.65 -16.92
N THR A 250 -6.04 11.76 -16.73
CA THR A 250 -6.38 10.73 -17.74
C THR A 250 -7.89 10.49 -17.82
N GLN A 251 -8.34 9.92 -18.94
CA GLN A 251 -9.72 9.46 -19.11
C GLN A 251 -10.01 8.13 -18.40
N ARG A 252 -9.11 7.67 -17.53
CA ARG A 252 -9.29 6.43 -16.80
C ARG A 252 -10.51 6.54 -15.89
N VAL A 253 -11.43 5.60 -16.08
CA VAL A 253 -12.56 5.36 -15.19
C VAL A 253 -12.40 3.95 -14.62
N SER A 254 -12.44 3.86 -13.30
CA SER A 254 -12.47 2.58 -12.60
C SER A 254 -13.31 2.69 -11.35
N PHE A 255 -13.59 1.54 -10.73
CA PHE A 255 -14.31 1.45 -9.49
C PHE A 255 -13.67 0.40 -8.58
N ASP A 256 -14.02 0.46 -7.30
CA ASP A 256 -13.68 -0.52 -6.29
C ASP A 256 -14.93 -0.84 -5.45
N ILE A 257 -15.08 -2.10 -5.03
CA ILE A 257 -16.19 -2.57 -4.22
C ILE A 257 -15.65 -3.37 -3.06
N ASN A 258 -15.99 -2.95 -1.84
CA ASN A 258 -15.71 -3.70 -0.62
C ASN A 258 -16.68 -4.88 -0.49
N LEU A 259 -16.11 -6.08 -0.40
CA LEU A 259 -16.79 -7.36 -0.27
C LEU A 259 -16.50 -8.08 1.06
N TYR A 260 -15.72 -7.49 1.98
CA TYR A 260 -15.44 -8.08 3.29
C TYR A 260 -16.71 -8.53 4.04
N PRO A 261 -17.81 -7.75 4.06
CA PRO A 261 -19.03 -8.16 4.76
C PRO A 261 -19.60 -9.49 4.25
N ALA A 262 -19.40 -9.84 2.99
CA ALA A 262 -19.90 -11.09 2.42
C ALA A 262 -19.06 -12.32 2.83
N GLY A 263 -17.84 -12.12 3.34
CA GLY A 263 -16.94 -13.21 3.75
C GLY A 263 -16.67 -14.22 2.63
N LEU A 264 -16.68 -13.77 1.36
CA LEU A 264 -16.35 -14.63 0.22
C LEU A 264 -14.89 -15.07 0.32
N ARG A 265 -14.60 -16.31 -0.09
CA ARG A 265 -13.22 -16.78 -0.29
C ARG A 265 -12.87 -16.77 -1.77
N VAL A 266 -11.57 -16.74 -2.10
CA VAL A 266 -11.12 -16.81 -3.51
C VAL A 266 -11.66 -18.06 -4.22
N ARG A 267 -11.73 -19.19 -3.53
CA ARG A 267 -12.34 -20.43 -4.06
C ARG A 267 -13.83 -20.28 -4.41
N ASP A 268 -14.56 -19.39 -3.72
CA ASP A 268 -15.98 -19.16 -3.99
C ASP A 268 -16.17 -18.40 -5.31
N VAL A 269 -15.19 -17.56 -5.68
CA VAL A 269 -15.21 -16.76 -6.92
C VAL A 269 -14.45 -17.39 -8.08
N GLN A 270 -13.83 -18.56 -7.86
CA GLN A 270 -13.02 -19.28 -8.83
C GLN A 270 -13.70 -19.47 -10.21
N PRO A 271 -14.99 -19.83 -10.31
CA PRO A 271 -15.63 -20.00 -11.62
C PRO A 271 -15.56 -18.74 -12.49
N MET A 272 -15.79 -17.57 -11.89
CA MET A 272 -15.71 -16.27 -12.58
C MET A 272 -14.27 -15.93 -12.95
N LEU A 273 -13.30 -16.24 -12.07
CA LEU A 273 -11.87 -16.05 -12.37
C LEU A 273 -11.40 -16.88 -13.57
N LEU A 274 -11.90 -18.12 -13.71
CA LEU A 274 -11.59 -18.97 -14.86
C LEU A 274 -12.24 -18.46 -16.16
N GLY A 275 -13.42 -17.83 -16.07
CA GLY A 275 -14.01 -17.12 -17.21
C GLY A 275 -13.15 -15.94 -17.66
N MET A 276 -12.75 -15.09 -16.70
CA MET A 276 -11.87 -13.96 -16.95
C MET A 276 -10.47 -14.37 -17.42
N GLN A 277 -9.93 -15.50 -16.93
CA GLN A 277 -8.64 -16.05 -17.38
C GLN A 277 -8.61 -16.27 -18.89
N ARG A 278 -9.65 -16.87 -19.45
CA ARG A 278 -9.75 -17.11 -20.90
C ARG A 278 -9.88 -15.80 -21.68
N TYR A 279 -10.70 -14.88 -21.17
CA TYR A 279 -10.91 -13.58 -21.80
C TYR A 279 -9.64 -12.74 -21.85
N PHE A 280 -8.92 -12.64 -20.73
CA PHE A 280 -7.66 -11.91 -20.65
C PHE A 280 -6.47 -12.70 -21.22
N SER A 281 -6.68 -13.89 -21.79
CA SER A 281 -5.62 -14.74 -22.34
C SER A 281 -4.50 -15.04 -21.35
N ILE A 282 -4.84 -15.19 -20.06
CA ILE A 282 -3.87 -15.53 -19.01
C ILE A 282 -3.47 -17.00 -19.13
N PRO A 283 -2.18 -17.36 -19.05
CA PRO A 283 -1.76 -18.76 -19.07
C PRO A 283 -2.44 -19.59 -17.98
N GLU A 284 -3.03 -20.73 -18.35
CA GLU A 284 -3.78 -21.60 -17.43
C GLU A 284 -2.95 -21.98 -16.20
N LYS A 285 -1.67 -22.32 -16.41
CA LYS A 285 -0.74 -22.68 -15.34
C LYS A 285 -0.55 -21.56 -14.32
N GLU A 286 -0.49 -20.31 -14.77
CA GLU A 286 -0.32 -19.15 -13.88
C GLU A 286 -1.57 -18.93 -13.03
N MET A 287 -2.75 -18.96 -13.67
CA MET A 287 -4.03 -18.81 -12.96
C MET A 287 -4.27 -19.96 -11.96
N ALA A 288 -4.03 -21.20 -12.37
CA ALA A 288 -4.18 -22.37 -11.50
C ALA A 288 -3.25 -22.28 -10.28
N ALA A 289 -2.00 -21.87 -10.49
CA ALA A 289 -1.04 -21.69 -9.41
C ALA A 289 -1.49 -20.57 -8.44
N LEU A 290 -2.00 -19.45 -8.95
CA LEU A 290 -2.53 -18.35 -8.13
C LEU A 290 -3.72 -18.80 -7.28
N ILE A 291 -4.71 -19.46 -7.89
CA ILE A 291 -5.92 -19.94 -7.20
C ILE A 291 -5.52 -20.93 -6.10
N ALA A 292 -4.64 -21.89 -6.39
CA ALA A 292 -4.20 -22.88 -5.41
C ALA A 292 -3.57 -22.24 -4.17
N ARG A 293 -2.84 -21.13 -4.32
CA ARG A 293 -2.18 -20.43 -3.21
C ARG A 293 -3.11 -19.50 -2.43
N THR A 294 -4.16 -18.99 -3.06
CA THR A 294 -5.04 -17.96 -2.47
C THR A 294 -6.45 -18.44 -2.18
N ALA A 295 -6.78 -19.71 -2.49
CA ALA A 295 -8.12 -20.28 -2.40
C ALA A 295 -8.88 -19.98 -1.09
N ASP A 296 -8.19 -20.03 0.05
CA ASP A 296 -8.78 -19.80 1.37
C ASP A 296 -8.69 -18.35 1.87
N ALA A 297 -8.04 -17.47 1.12
CA ALA A 297 -8.03 -16.04 1.43
C ALA A 297 -9.43 -15.45 1.27
N VAL A 298 -9.77 -14.51 2.15
CA VAL A 298 -11.02 -13.75 2.08
C VAL A 298 -10.88 -12.70 0.98
N VAL A 299 -11.87 -12.64 0.09
CA VAL A 299 -11.98 -11.57 -0.91
C VAL A 299 -12.42 -10.30 -0.18
N GLY A 300 -11.50 -9.35 -0.10
CA GLY A 300 -11.74 -8.07 0.55
C GLY A 300 -12.40 -7.08 -0.39
N HIS A 301 -11.85 -6.93 -1.60
CA HIS A 301 -12.36 -5.99 -2.59
C HIS A 301 -12.29 -6.58 -4.00
N VAL A 302 -13.16 -6.08 -4.88
CA VAL A 302 -12.99 -6.20 -6.32
C VAL A 302 -12.96 -4.82 -6.97
N ALA A 303 -12.06 -4.65 -7.93
CA ALA A 303 -11.98 -3.43 -8.72
C ALA A 303 -11.99 -3.75 -10.21
N GLY A 304 -12.60 -2.88 -10.99
CA GLY A 304 -12.68 -3.00 -12.44
C GLY A 304 -12.58 -1.63 -13.10
N GLY A 305 -12.18 -1.61 -14.37
CA GLY A 305 -12.15 -0.38 -15.14
C GLY A 305 -11.36 -0.50 -16.41
N THR A 306 -11.03 0.64 -16.99
CA THR A 306 -10.11 0.75 -18.13
C THR A 306 -8.81 1.43 -17.69
N ASP A 307 -7.68 0.95 -18.20
CA ASP A 307 -6.39 1.60 -17.96
C ASP A 307 -6.22 2.86 -18.83
N ARG A 308 -5.08 3.57 -18.68
CA ARG A 308 -4.75 4.77 -19.47
C ARG A 308 -4.65 4.52 -20.98
N HIS A 309 -4.62 3.26 -21.42
CA HIS A 309 -4.59 2.84 -22.82
C HIS A 309 -5.96 2.29 -23.28
N GLY A 310 -7.02 2.46 -22.46
CA GLY A 310 -8.37 1.99 -22.76
C GLY A 310 -8.56 0.48 -22.59
N ARG A 311 -7.60 -0.24 -22.02
CA ARG A 311 -7.68 -1.70 -21.87
C ARG A 311 -8.39 -2.06 -20.57
N ALA A 312 -9.32 -3.00 -20.64
CA ALA A 312 -10.02 -3.49 -19.45
C ALA A 312 -9.04 -4.14 -18.46
N PHE A 313 -9.33 -3.99 -17.17
CA PHE A 313 -8.66 -4.74 -16.12
C PHE A 313 -9.65 -5.14 -15.03
N VAL A 314 -9.32 -6.23 -14.33
CA VAL A 314 -10.00 -6.64 -13.10
C VAL A 314 -8.94 -6.84 -12.02
N THR A 315 -9.23 -6.44 -10.80
CA THR A 315 -8.39 -6.66 -9.63
C THR A 315 -9.19 -7.33 -8.53
N ILE A 316 -8.61 -8.35 -7.91
CA ILE A 316 -9.13 -8.97 -6.69
C ILE A 316 -8.16 -8.66 -5.56
N TYR A 317 -8.66 -8.02 -4.51
CA TYR A 317 -7.95 -7.85 -3.24
C TYR A 317 -8.39 -8.96 -2.29
N HIS A 318 -7.43 -9.53 -1.58
CA HIS A 318 -7.68 -10.60 -0.66
C HIS A 318 -6.73 -10.51 0.55
N ALA A 319 -7.24 -10.93 1.69
CA ALA A 319 -6.48 -10.98 2.94
C ALA A 319 -6.54 -12.39 3.54
N HIS A 320 -5.52 -12.74 4.30
CA HIS A 320 -5.58 -13.97 5.08
C HIS A 320 -6.61 -13.79 6.21
N PRO A 321 -7.44 -14.79 6.54
CA PRO A 321 -8.44 -14.66 7.61
C PRO A 321 -7.86 -14.16 8.94
N ALA A 322 -6.64 -14.59 9.28
CA ALA A 322 -5.94 -14.15 10.49
C ALA A 322 -5.57 -12.65 10.48
N SER A 323 -5.47 -12.02 9.30
CA SER A 323 -5.23 -10.57 9.16
C SER A 323 -6.44 -9.74 9.57
N LEU A 324 -7.65 -10.30 9.42
CA LEU A 324 -8.91 -9.61 9.71
C LEU A 324 -9.30 -9.66 11.19
N MET A 325 -8.73 -10.58 11.96
CA MET A 325 -8.97 -10.69 13.40
C MET A 325 -8.02 -9.81 14.25
N ALA A 326 -7.06 -9.15 13.60
CA ALA A 326 -6.02 -8.36 14.26
C ALA A 326 -6.18 -6.83 14.09
N ALA A 327 -7.11 -6.40 13.23
CA ALA A 327 -7.52 -5.01 13.02
C ALA A 327 -8.76 -4.69 13.86
#